data_AF-A0A8W8JUP9-F1
#
_entry.id   AF-A0A8W8JUP9-F1
#
_cell.length_a   1.000
_cell.length_b   1.000
_cell.length_c   1.000
_cell.angle_alpha   90.00
_cell.angle_beta   90.00
_cell.angle_gamma   90.00
#
_symmetry.space_group_name_H-M   'P 1'
#
loop_
_entity.id
_entity.type
_entity.pdbx_description
1 polymer ?
#
loop_
_entity_poly.entity_id
_entity_poly.type
_entity_poly.pdbx_seq_one_letter_code
_entity_poly.pdbx_strand_id
1 'polypeptide(L)'
;TCPRRLVYVTSVKVSNEKCYVVSPYRQRVTYAVCGGSGCYGNKFYRSQCVRTGWTRLQFWVWCPTCGFKLIARWYPQCCSCYRWYSCFDVKA
;
A
#
# COMPACT_ATOMS: atom_id res chain seq x y z
N THR A 1 -3.32 -17.25 1.49
CA THR A 1 -3.84 -15.88 1.29
C THR A 1 -2.74 -14.88 1.60
N CYS A 2 -2.65 -13.77 0.85
CA CYS A 2 -1.70 -12.70 1.20
C CYS A 2 -2.19 -11.96 2.45
N PRO A 3 -1.40 -11.89 3.54
CA PRO A 3 -1.79 -11.12 4.70
C PRO A 3 -1.94 -9.64 4.33
N ARG A 4 -3.08 -9.05 4.72
CA ARG A 4 -3.40 -7.64 4.53
C ARG A 4 -3.53 -6.98 5.89
N ARG A 5 -2.65 -6.02 6.20
CA ARG A 5 -2.86 -5.08 7.30
C ARG A 5 -2.95 -3.67 6.73
N LEU A 6 -4.04 -2.97 7.05
CA LEU A 6 -4.15 -1.55 6.77
C LEU A 6 -3.44 -0.77 7.88
N VAL A 7 -2.60 0.17 7.48
CA VAL A 7 -1.84 1.03 8.39
C VAL A 7 -2.14 2.49 8.04
N TYR A 8 -2.27 3.34 9.05
CA TYR A 8 -2.48 4.77 8.86
C TYR A 8 -1.21 5.46 8.39
N VAL A 9 -1.35 6.38 7.45
CA VAL A 9 -0.28 7.28 7.03
C VAL A 9 -0.23 8.43 8.03
N THR A 10 0.88 8.55 8.76
CA THR A 10 1.06 9.61 9.78
C THR A 10 1.99 10.71 9.31
N SER A 11 2.90 10.42 8.36
CA SER A 11 3.79 11.41 7.77
C SER A 11 4.08 11.10 6.31
N VAL A 12 4.39 12.15 5.54
CA VAL A 12 4.73 12.07 4.13
C VAL A 12 5.84 13.06 3.81
N LYS A 13 6.61 12.78 2.76
CA LYS A 13 7.67 13.68 2.30
C LYS A 13 7.15 14.55 1.15
N VAL A 14 6.90 15.84 1.37
CA VAL A 14 6.42 16.81 0.36
C VAL A 14 7.58 17.76 0.07
N SER A 15 7.91 18.04 -1.19
CA SER A 15 9.00 18.98 -1.54
C SER A 15 10.31 18.79 -0.75
N ASN A 16 10.68 17.52 -0.54
CA ASN A 16 11.85 17.10 0.23
C ASN A 16 11.82 17.34 1.76
N GLU A 17 10.76 17.93 2.31
CA GLU A 17 10.51 18.08 3.76
C GLU A 17 9.54 17.01 4.29
N LYS A 18 9.62 16.74 5.60
CA LYS A 18 8.69 15.82 6.28
C LYS A 18 7.47 16.59 6.78
N CYS A 19 6.30 16.23 6.26
CA CYS A 19 5.01 16.76 6.67
C CYS A 19 4.19 15.70 7.41
N TYR A 20 3.28 16.14 8.26
CA TYR A 20 2.47 15.30 9.13
C TYR A 20 1.01 15.29 8.65
N VAL A 21 0.39 14.12 8.61
CA VAL A 21 -1.03 14.00 8.24
C VAL A 21 -1.88 14.53 9.39
N VAL A 22 -2.80 15.44 9.09
CA VAL A 22 -3.63 16.07 10.12
C VAL A 22 -4.71 15.09 10.55
N SER A 23 -4.75 14.65 11.81
CA SER A 23 -5.79 13.72 12.30
C SER A 23 -6.02 12.50 11.37
N PRO A 24 -5.00 11.65 11.12
CA PRO A 24 -5.04 10.61 10.09
C PRO A 24 -6.20 9.61 10.25
N TYR A 25 -6.62 9.36 11.48
CA TYR A 25 -7.76 8.50 11.82
C TYR A 25 -9.11 9.07 11.35
N ARG A 26 -9.30 10.40 11.45
CA ARG A 26 -10.52 11.08 11.00
C ARG A 26 -10.60 11.14 9.48
N GLN A 27 -9.46 11.38 8.83
CA GLN A 27 -9.35 11.41 7.37
C GLN A 27 -9.30 10.01 6.73
N ARG A 28 -9.18 8.93 7.53
CA ARG A 28 -9.08 7.53 7.10
C ARG A 28 -7.99 7.29 6.05
N VAL A 29 -6.84 7.96 6.22
CA VAL A 29 -5.70 7.82 5.28
C VAL A 29 -4.92 6.57 5.61
N THR A 30 -5.22 5.47 4.91
CA THR A 30 -4.58 4.17 5.11
C THR A 30 -3.90 3.65 3.86
N TYR A 31 -2.97 2.71 4.05
CA TYR A 31 -2.40 1.91 2.98
C TYR A 31 -2.24 0.45 3.41
N ALA A 32 -2.30 -0.47 2.46
CA ALA A 32 -2.11 -1.88 2.65
C ALA A 32 -0.61 -2.22 2.69
N VAL A 33 -0.19 -2.83 3.80
CA VAL A 33 1.08 -3.50 3.91
C VAL A 33 0.88 -4.95 3.50
N CYS A 34 1.55 -5.33 2.41
CA CYS A 34 1.58 -6.70 1.89
C CYS A 34 2.92 -7.33 2.27
N GLY A 35 2.90 -8.54 2.78
CA GLY A 35 4.10 -9.29 3.15
C GLY A 35 3.93 -10.79 2.94
N GLY A 36 5.05 -11.51 2.91
CA GLY A 36 5.12 -12.97 2.77
C GLY A 36 5.49 -13.45 1.36
N SER A 37 6.11 -14.63 1.32
CA SER A 37 6.36 -15.45 0.13
C SER A 37 5.39 -16.63 0.09
N GLY A 38 5.12 -17.19 -1.09
CA GLY A 38 4.28 -18.39 -1.21
C GLY A 38 2.80 -18.12 -0.97
N CYS A 39 2.23 -17.15 -1.68
CA CYS A 39 0.79 -16.96 -1.63
C CYS A 39 0.07 -18.21 -2.19
N TYR A 40 -0.92 -18.69 -1.42
CA TYR A 40 -1.60 -20.00 -1.57
C TYR A 40 -0.81 -21.23 -1.06
N GLY A 41 0.21 -21.03 -0.21
CA GLY A 41 0.97 -22.11 0.44
C GLY A 41 2.21 -22.54 -0.34
N ASN A 42 2.91 -23.57 0.15
CA ASN A 42 4.21 -24.02 -0.40
C ASN A 42 4.17 -24.54 -1.85
N LYS A 43 2.99 -24.83 -2.40
CA LYS A 43 2.84 -25.32 -3.80
C LYS A 43 3.37 -24.34 -4.84
N PHE A 44 3.34 -23.04 -4.55
CA PHE A 44 3.84 -22.01 -5.47
C PHE A 44 4.79 -21.07 -4.72
N TYR A 45 5.88 -21.62 -4.18
CA TYR A 45 6.86 -20.90 -3.35
C TYR A 45 7.44 -19.64 -4.03
N ARG A 46 7.43 -19.57 -5.37
CA ARG A 46 7.84 -18.40 -6.17
C ARG A 46 6.76 -17.31 -6.29
N SER A 47 5.53 -17.58 -5.88
CA SER A 47 4.45 -16.60 -5.93
C SER A 47 4.68 -15.49 -4.91
N GLN A 48 4.37 -14.26 -5.32
CA GLN A 48 4.65 -13.07 -4.54
C GLN A 48 3.37 -12.31 -4.21
N CYS A 49 3.31 -11.79 -2.98
CA CYS A 49 2.26 -10.85 -2.60
C CYS A 49 2.61 -9.45 -3.11
N VAL A 50 1.75 -8.91 -3.97
CA VAL A 50 1.92 -7.61 -4.60
C VAL A 50 0.85 -6.62 -4.14
N ARG A 51 1.25 -5.34 -4.05
CA ARG A 51 0.35 -4.22 -3.73
C ARG A 51 -0.54 -3.92 -4.93
N THR A 52 -1.84 -3.88 -4.69
CA THR A 52 -2.87 -3.68 -5.73
C THR A 52 -4.00 -2.79 -5.20
N GLY A 53 -5.00 -2.49 -6.04
CA GLY A 53 -6.11 -1.63 -5.66
C GLY A 53 -5.61 -0.24 -5.26
N TRP A 54 -4.80 0.37 -6.13
CA TRP A 54 -4.29 1.72 -5.91
C TRP A 54 -5.44 2.71 -5.94
N THR A 55 -5.58 3.49 -4.88
CA THR A 55 -6.61 4.52 -4.76
C THR A 55 -5.92 5.86 -4.52
N ARG A 56 -6.39 6.89 -5.24
CA ARG A 56 -5.94 8.26 -5.04
C ARG A 56 -6.67 8.83 -3.84
N LEU A 57 -5.94 9.02 -2.73
CA LEU A 57 -6.47 9.64 -1.51
C LEU A 57 -6.09 11.11 -1.49
N GLN A 58 -7.07 11.98 -1.22
CA GLN A 58 -6.86 13.39 -0.94
C GLN A 58 -6.96 13.63 0.56
N PHE A 59 -5.97 14.30 1.14
CA PHE A 59 -5.91 14.52 2.59
C PHE A 59 -5.05 15.72 2.96
N TRP A 60 -5.38 16.31 4.11
CA TRP A 60 -4.68 17.44 4.69
C TRP A 60 -3.40 17.00 5.39
N VAL A 61 -2.34 17.73 5.12
CA VAL A 61 -1.06 17.65 5.81
C VAL A 61 -0.68 19.00 6.39
N TRP A 62 0.11 18.98 7.45
CA TRP A 62 0.80 20.14 7.98
C TRP A 62 2.30 19.98 7.75
N CYS A 63 2.90 20.96 7.09
CA CYS A 63 4.32 21.02 6.80
C CYS A 63 4.95 22.16 7.62
N PRO A 64 6.17 21.99 8.16
CA PRO A 64 6.82 23.05 8.94
C PRO A 64 7.04 24.35 8.17
N THR A 65 7.35 24.29 6.87
CA THR A 65 7.68 25.49 6.08
C THR A 65 6.47 26.14 5.41
N CYS A 66 5.49 25.35 4.97
CA CYS A 66 4.38 25.84 4.16
C CYS A 66 2.99 25.70 4.81
N GLY A 67 2.92 25.24 6.07
CA GLY A 67 1.69 25.18 6.85
C GLY A 67 0.73 24.08 6.39
N PHE A 68 -0.58 24.34 6.45
CA PHE A 68 -1.60 23.38 6.06
C PHE A 68 -1.76 23.30 4.54
N LYS A 69 -1.77 22.09 4.00
CA LYS A 69 -1.91 21.84 2.56
C LYS A 69 -2.76 20.60 2.30
N LEU A 70 -3.66 20.70 1.33
CA LEU A 70 -4.35 19.53 0.77
C LEU A 70 -3.45 18.90 -0.30
N ILE A 71 -3.17 17.61 -0.16
CA ILE A 71 -2.37 16.85 -1.14
C ILE A 71 -3.14 15.63 -1.62
N ALA A 72 -2.72 15.06 -2.74
CA ALA A 72 -3.25 13.81 -3.27
C ALA A 72 -2.12 12.81 -3.49
N ARG A 73 -2.27 11.58 -3.00
CA ARG A 73 -1.32 10.48 -3.25
C ARG A 73 -2.01 9.17 -3.54
N TRP A 74 -1.35 8.34 -4.33
CA TRP A 74 -1.77 6.97 -4.59
C TRP A 74 -1.26 6.07 -3.48
N TYR A 75 -2.19 5.36 -2.84
CA TYR A 75 -1.88 4.34 -1.85
C TYR A 75 -2.55 3.02 -2.24
N PRO A 76 -1.84 1.89 -2.10
CA PRO A 76 -2.44 0.59 -2.33
C PRO A 76 -3.41 0.28 -1.20
N GLN A 77 -4.62 -0.18 -1.52
CA GLN A 77 -5.60 -0.60 -0.52
C GLN A 77 -5.73 -2.12 -0.43
N CYS A 78 -5.18 -2.86 -1.39
CA CYS A 78 -5.31 -4.31 -1.50
C CYS A 78 -3.95 -5.00 -1.63
N CYS A 79 -3.95 -6.29 -1.29
CA CYS A 79 -2.84 -7.20 -1.52
C CYS A 79 -3.35 -8.35 -2.39
N SER A 80 -2.71 -8.57 -3.53
CA SER A 80 -3.04 -9.66 -4.45
C SER A 80 -1.88 -10.64 -4.53
N CYS A 81 -2.17 -11.89 -4.85
CA CYS A 81 -1.14 -12.89 -5.12
C CYS A 81 -0.83 -12.92 -6.60
N TYR A 82 0.41 -12.59 -6.96
CA TYR A 82 0.93 -12.87 -8.29
C TYR A 82 1.43 -14.31 -8.31
N ARG A 83 0.61 -15.20 -8.88
CA ARG A 83 0.89 -16.63 -8.87
C ARG A 83 1.94 -16.93 -9.92
N TRP A 84 3.00 -17.59 -9.48
CA TRP A 84 4.04 -18.10 -10.37
C TRP A 84 3.67 -19.51 -10.81
N TYR A 85 3.69 -19.74 -12.11
CA TYR A 85 3.55 -21.06 -12.72
C TYR A 85 4.71 -21.29 -13.67
N SER A 86 5.20 -22.51 -13.76
CA SER A 86 6.02 -22.90 -14.90
C SER A 86 5.13 -22.89 -16.15
N CYS A 87 5.65 -22.47 -17.30
CA CYS A 87 4.94 -22.56 -18.57
C CYS A 87 4.51 -24.01 -18.89
N PHE A 88 5.19 -25.00 -18.32
CA PHE A 88 4.88 -26.42 -18.47
C PHE A 88 3.81 -26.94 -17.49
N ASP A 89 3.46 -26.17 -16.46
CA ASP A 89 2.44 -26.55 -15.44
C ASP A 89 1.03 -26.05 -15.79
N VAL A 90 0.88 -25.24 -16.84
CA VAL A 90 -0.43 -24.81 -17.35
C VAL A 90 -1.01 -25.97 -18.15
N LYS A 91 -1.73 -26.88 -17.48
CA LYS A 91 -2.53 -27.88 -18.19
C LYS A 91 -3.53 -27.14 -19.10
N ALA A 92 -3.53 -27.54 -20.38
CA ALA A 92 -4.59 -27.23 -21.34
C ALA A 92 -5.97 -27.63 -20.79
#